data_AF-X1VFP2-F1
#
_entry.id   AF-X1VFP2-F1
#
_cell.length_a   1.000
_cell.length_b   1.000
_cell.length_c   1.000
_cell.angle_alpha   90.00
_cell.angle_beta   90.00
_cell.angle_gamma   90.00
#
_symmetry.space_group_name_H-M   'P 1'
#
loop_
_entity.id
_entity.type
_entity.pdbx_description
1 polymer ?
#
loop_
_entity_poly.entity_id
_entity_poly.type
_entity_poly.pdbx_seq_one_letter_code
_entity_poly.pdbx_strand_id
1 'polypeptide(L)'
;GKIRLGIKKEGQRGPYPQAVDYFVCPEEVKAIYKDKPTELDIMFPTDDLDLVAPQWYKCYSYTQGLICKGDGKHCKRKVDVDTGDFADKSTREWELHDGICDPENCPKLEEKQCRKMMSLLFILPEVA
;
A
#
# COMPACT_ATOMS: atom_id res chain seq x y z
N GLY A 1 -6.61 6.02 11.99
CA GLY A 1 -5.20 5.60 12.21
C GLY A 1 -4.76 4.54 11.21
N LYS A 2 -3.61 3.88 11.42
CA LYS A 2 -3.18 2.69 10.66
C LYS A 2 -2.66 1.65 11.64
N ILE A 3 -3.16 0.42 11.54
CA ILE A 3 -2.65 -0.72 12.29
C ILE A 3 -1.69 -1.51 11.39
N ARG A 4 -0.53 -1.91 11.93
CA ARG A 4 0.52 -2.60 11.16
C ARG A 4 0.76 -3.99 11.72
N LEU A 5 1.23 -4.88 10.86
CA LEU A 5 1.60 -6.28 11.18
C LEU A 5 3.11 -6.47 11.43
N GLY A 6 3.84 -5.37 11.60
CA GLY A 6 5.29 -5.38 11.60
C GLY A 6 5.88 -4.08 12.12
N ILE A 7 7.09 -4.19 12.65
CA ILE A 7 7.90 -3.07 13.12
C ILE A 7 9.09 -2.84 12.18
N LYS A 8 9.61 -1.61 12.15
CA LYS A 8 10.92 -1.35 11.56
C LYS A 8 11.98 -1.65 12.62
N LYS A 9 12.86 -2.60 12.36
CA LYS A 9 13.99 -2.92 13.23
C LYS A 9 15.28 -2.36 12.62
N GLU A 10 16.12 -1.77 13.46
CA GLU A 10 17.43 -1.32 13.01
C GLU A 10 18.36 -2.52 12.75
N GLY A 11 19.07 -2.47 11.64
CA GLY A 11 20.08 -3.46 11.26
C GLY A 11 21.37 -2.77 10.82
N GLN A 12 22.44 -3.55 10.68
CA GLN A 12 23.77 -3.03 10.31
C GLN A 12 23.79 -2.28 8.96
N ARG A 13 22.89 -2.63 8.04
CA ARG A 13 22.78 -2.00 6.71
C ARG A 13 21.61 -1.01 6.58
N GLY A 14 20.97 -0.67 7.70
CA GLY A 14 19.78 0.18 7.75
C GLY A 14 18.54 -0.51 8.33
N PRO A 15 17.45 0.24 8.55
CA PRO A 15 16.23 -0.30 9.12
C PRO A 15 15.49 -1.21 8.13
N TYR A 16 15.07 -2.39 8.59
CA TYR A 16 14.34 -3.37 7.80
C TYR A 16 12.99 -3.71 8.45
N PRO A 17 11.97 -4.09 7.68
CA PRO A 17 10.69 -4.53 8.23
C PRO A 17 10.85 -5.91 8.88
N GLN A 18 10.38 -6.07 10.10
CA GLN A 18 10.26 -7.34 10.79
C GLN A 18 8.78 -7.61 11.08
N ALA A 19 8.29 -8.78 10.65
CA ALA A 19 6.97 -9.26 11.03
C ALA A 19 6.94 -9.59 12.53
N VAL A 20 5.82 -9.28 13.18
CA VAL A 20 5.57 -9.60 14.58
C VAL A 20 4.22 -10.29 14.70
N ASP A 21 4.03 -11.07 15.76
CA ASP A 21 2.80 -11.86 15.99
C ASP A 21 1.69 -11.04 16.68
N TYR A 22 1.84 -9.71 16.76
CA TYR A 22 0.89 -8.79 17.39
C TYR A 22 0.65 -7.56 16.50
N PHE A 23 -0.48 -6.90 16.70
CA PHE A 23 -0.82 -5.67 16.01
C PHE A 23 -0.05 -4.48 16.60
N VAL A 24 0.61 -3.72 15.73
CA VAL A 24 1.22 -2.44 16.10
C VAL A 24 0.14 -1.37 15.97
N CYS A 25 -0.46 -1.05 17.11
CA CYS A 25 -1.61 -0.17 17.24
C CYS A 25 -1.23 1.27 17.62
N PRO A 26 -2.04 2.28 17.24
CA PRO A 26 -1.99 3.64 17.81
C PRO A 26 -2.29 3.66 19.32
N GLU A 27 -1.92 4.74 20.01
CA GLU A 27 -2.09 4.87 21.47
C GLU A 27 -3.56 4.76 21.91
N GLU A 28 -4.51 5.27 21.10
CA GLU A 28 -5.94 5.20 21.44
C GLU A 28 -6.43 3.75 21.51
N VAL A 29 -5.91 2.90 20.62
CA VAL A 29 -6.25 1.47 20.57
C VAL A 29 -5.54 0.70 21.68
N LYS A 30 -4.28 1.06 21.99
CA LYS A 30 -3.52 0.43 23.08
C LYS A 30 -4.15 0.68 24.46
N ALA A 31 -4.82 1.81 24.65
CA ALA A 31 -5.51 2.11 25.91
C ALA A 31 -6.57 1.05 26.26
N ILE A 32 -7.16 0.39 25.25
CA ILE A 32 -8.21 -0.61 25.41
C ILE A 32 -7.63 -2.03 25.25
N TYR A 33 -6.86 -2.26 24.19
CA TYR A 33 -6.35 -3.57 23.80
C TYR A 33 -4.95 -3.90 24.34
N LYS A 34 -4.33 -2.99 25.11
CA LYS A 34 -2.95 -3.07 25.64
C LYS A 34 -1.88 -2.95 24.53
N ASP A 35 -0.60 -3.06 24.90
CA ASP A 35 0.53 -2.76 24.01
C ASP A 35 0.72 -3.73 22.83
N LYS A 36 0.36 -5.00 22.98
CA LYS A 36 0.64 -6.08 22.01
C LYS A 36 -0.57 -7.00 21.81
N PRO A 37 -1.70 -6.47 21.32
CA PRO A 37 -2.87 -7.31 21.06
C PRO A 37 -2.61 -8.24 19.88
N THR A 38 -3.02 -9.49 20.03
CA THR A 38 -2.99 -10.50 18.96
C THR A 38 -4.34 -10.62 18.24
N GLU A 39 -5.39 -10.04 18.81
CA GLU A 39 -6.77 -10.06 18.33
C GLU A 39 -7.40 -8.68 18.51
N LEU A 40 -8.29 -8.30 17.59
CA LEU A 40 -9.02 -7.03 17.61
C LEU A 40 -10.47 -7.29 17.20
N ASP A 41 -11.41 -6.76 17.97
CA ASP A 41 -12.82 -6.78 17.58
C ASP A 41 -13.04 -5.69 16.54
N ILE A 42 -13.45 -6.10 15.33
CA ILE A 42 -13.66 -5.18 14.21
C ILE A 42 -15.13 -5.17 13.79
N MET A 43 -15.55 -4.03 13.27
CA MET A 43 -16.82 -3.85 12.58
C MET A 43 -16.57 -3.26 11.20
N PHE A 44 -17.26 -3.76 10.18
CA PHE A 44 -17.18 -3.15 8.85
C PHE A 44 -18.13 -1.95 8.75
N PRO A 45 -17.68 -0.82 8.18
CA PRO A 45 -18.51 0.38 8.07
C PRO A 45 -19.66 0.22 7.05
N THR A 46 -19.55 -0.74 6.14
CA THR A 46 -20.52 -1.03 5.07
C THR A 46 -20.35 -2.50 4.65
N ASP A 47 -21.36 -3.06 4.00
CA ASP A 47 -21.36 -4.36 3.35
C ASP A 47 -20.72 -4.32 1.94
N ASP A 48 -20.47 -3.14 1.40
CA ASP A 48 -19.79 -2.96 0.11
C ASP A 48 -18.29 -3.30 0.22
N LEU A 49 -17.90 -4.45 -0.34
CA LEU A 49 -16.53 -4.95 -0.35
C LEU A 49 -15.56 -4.06 -1.12
N ASP A 50 -16.00 -3.31 -2.12
CA ASP A 50 -15.13 -2.41 -2.88
C ASP A 50 -14.74 -1.18 -2.06
N LEU A 51 -15.58 -0.81 -1.08
CA LEU A 51 -15.28 0.24 -0.09
C LEU A 51 -14.48 -0.29 1.10
N VAL A 52 -14.81 -1.49 1.59
CA VAL A 52 -14.18 -2.10 2.77
C VAL A 52 -12.81 -2.69 2.46
N ALA A 53 -12.64 -3.35 1.33
CA ALA A 53 -11.42 -4.07 0.98
C ALA A 53 -10.94 -3.78 -0.45
N PRO A 54 -10.81 -2.50 -0.86
CA PRO A 54 -10.39 -2.14 -2.21
C PRO A 54 -9.05 -2.77 -2.58
N GLN A 55 -9.03 -3.44 -3.74
CA GLN A 55 -7.84 -4.05 -4.30
C GLN A 55 -7.27 -3.18 -5.42
N TRP A 56 -5.99 -2.86 -5.33
CA TRP A 56 -5.29 -2.04 -6.33
C TRP A 56 -3.97 -2.67 -6.71
N TYR A 57 -3.61 -2.58 -7.98
CA TYR A 57 -2.25 -2.72 -8.44
C TYR A 57 -1.51 -1.42 -8.18
N LYS A 58 -0.39 -1.50 -7.47
CA LYS A 58 0.42 -0.33 -7.13
C LYS A 58 1.88 -0.62 -7.41
N CYS A 59 2.51 0.27 -8.17
CA CYS A 59 3.92 0.22 -8.50
C CYS A 59 4.65 1.38 -7.82
N TYR A 60 5.71 1.06 -7.09
CA TYR A 60 6.54 2.04 -6.40
C TYR A 60 7.96 2.06 -6.98
N SER A 61 8.48 3.26 -7.17
CA SER A 61 9.89 3.54 -7.40
C SER A 61 10.51 4.03 -6.09
N TYR A 62 11.78 3.68 -5.87
CA TYR A 62 12.53 4.11 -4.70
C TYR A 62 12.66 5.65 -4.64
N THR A 63 12.85 6.30 -5.78
CA THR A 63 13.08 7.75 -5.89
C THR A 63 11.79 8.54 -6.07
N GLN A 64 10.84 8.01 -6.86
CA GLN A 64 9.62 8.74 -7.26
C GLN A 64 8.38 8.41 -6.43
N GLY A 65 8.49 7.47 -5.49
CA GLY A 65 7.36 6.97 -4.70
C GLY A 65 6.38 6.17 -5.56
N LEU A 66 5.07 6.42 -5.42
CA LEU A 66 4.07 5.74 -6.23
C LEU A 66 4.14 6.23 -7.69
N ILE A 67 4.47 5.33 -8.61
CA ILE A 67 4.59 5.62 -10.05
C ILE A 67 3.43 5.09 -10.86
N CYS A 68 2.67 4.11 -10.37
CA CYS A 68 1.46 3.64 -11.04
C CYS A 68 0.46 3.10 -10.02
N LYS A 69 -0.82 3.42 -10.21
CA LYS A 69 -1.95 2.84 -9.47
C LYS A 69 -3.04 2.44 -10.47
N GLY A 70 -3.45 1.18 -10.45
CA GLY A 70 -4.49 0.67 -11.34
C GLY A 70 -5.43 -0.35 -10.69
N ASP A 71 -6.62 -0.49 -11.26
CA ASP A 71 -7.68 -1.40 -10.80
C ASP A 71 -7.69 -2.74 -11.56
N GLY A 72 -6.74 -2.94 -12.50
CA GLY A 72 -6.71 -4.10 -13.40
C GLY A 72 -7.42 -3.87 -14.73
N LYS A 73 -7.95 -2.67 -14.99
CA LYS A 73 -8.47 -2.23 -16.28
C LYS A 73 -7.91 -0.87 -16.69
N HIS A 74 -7.90 0.07 -15.75
CA HIS A 74 -7.37 1.43 -15.91
C HIS A 74 -6.29 1.71 -14.87
N CYS A 75 -5.36 2.59 -15.21
CA CYS A 75 -4.37 3.09 -14.27
C CYS A 75 -4.06 4.57 -14.47
N LYS A 76 -3.63 5.20 -13.38
CA LYS A 76 -2.90 6.47 -13.40
C LYS A 76 -1.43 6.18 -13.18
N ARG A 77 -0.60 6.62 -14.11
CA ARG A 77 0.85 6.38 -14.07
C ARG A 77 1.63 7.68 -14.24
N LYS A 78 2.78 7.76 -13.59
CA LYS A 78 3.79 8.81 -13.82
C LYS A 78 4.61 8.40 -15.02
N VAL A 79 4.58 9.24 -16.04
CA VAL A 79 5.32 9.08 -17.28
C VAL A 79 6.44 10.11 -17.31
N ASP A 80 7.65 9.68 -17.62
CA ASP A 80 8.80 10.53 -17.85
C ASP A 80 8.61 11.29 -19.19
N VAL A 81 8.77 12.61 -19.15
CA VAL A 81 8.45 13.49 -20.30
C VAL A 81 9.40 13.27 -21.48
N ASP A 82 10.67 12.92 -21.21
CA ASP A 82 11.69 12.77 -22.24
C ASP A 82 11.60 11.42 -22.96
N THR A 83 11.30 10.36 -22.20
CA THR A 83 11.28 8.98 -22.70
C THR A 83 9.89 8.48 -23.07
N GLY A 84 8.84 9.04 -22.46
CA GLY A 84 7.48 8.52 -22.58
C GLY A 84 7.23 7.22 -21.80
N ASP A 85 8.19 6.78 -20.99
CA ASP A 85 8.12 5.54 -20.21
C ASP A 85 7.79 5.80 -18.73
N PHE A 86 7.67 4.73 -17.93
CA PHE A 86 7.44 4.86 -16.49
C PHE A 86 8.55 5.67 -15.82
N ALA A 87 8.16 6.67 -15.01
CA ALA A 87 9.10 7.48 -14.26
C ALA A 87 10.00 6.63 -13.35
N ASP A 88 11.31 6.85 -13.42
CA ASP A 88 12.31 6.09 -12.71
C ASP A 88 13.29 7.00 -11.93
N LYS A 89 14.51 6.52 -11.66
CA LYS A 89 15.56 7.28 -10.95
C LYS A 89 16.21 8.37 -11.80
N SER A 90 16.16 8.25 -13.12
CA SER A 90 16.70 9.19 -14.11
C SER A 90 15.75 10.35 -14.35
N THR A 91 14.45 10.10 -14.16
CA THR A 91 13.39 11.06 -14.46
C THR A 91 13.53 12.35 -13.68
N ARG A 92 13.68 13.45 -14.41
CA ARG A 92 13.71 14.82 -13.86
C ARG A 92 12.32 15.45 -13.86
N GLU A 93 11.62 15.32 -14.98
CA GLU A 93 10.26 15.83 -15.17
C GLU A 93 9.32 14.68 -15.54
N TRP A 94 8.16 14.65 -14.90
CA TRP A 94 7.15 13.62 -15.14
C TRP A 94 5.75 14.24 -15.19
N GLU A 95 4.87 13.55 -15.89
CA GLU A 95 3.46 13.88 -15.99
C GLU A 95 2.59 12.70 -15.53
N LEU A 96 1.38 12.99 -15.06
CA LEU A 96 0.39 11.98 -14.72
C LEU A 96 -0.50 11.70 -15.91
N HIS A 97 -0.45 10.46 -16.39
CA HIS A 97 -1.25 10.01 -17.53
C HIS A 97 -2.22 8.92 -17.08
N ASP A 98 -3.44 9.00 -17.60
CA ASP A 98 -4.41 7.92 -17.57
C ASP A 98 -4.09 6.91 -18.67
N GLY A 99 -4.21 5.62 -18.37
CA GLY A 99 -3.94 4.57 -19.35
C GLY A 99 -4.57 3.23 -18.98
N ILE A 100 -4.29 2.21 -19.79
CA ILE A 100 -4.82 0.86 -19.61
C ILE A 100 -3.95 0.09 -18.61
N CYS A 101 -4.58 -0.56 -17.64
CA CYS A 101 -3.95 -1.50 -16.73
C CYS A 101 -4.28 -2.90 -17.20
N ASP A 102 -3.35 -3.57 -17.88
CA ASP A 102 -3.48 -4.98 -18.24
C ASP A 102 -2.48 -5.79 -17.40
N PRO A 103 -2.92 -6.43 -16.30
CA PRO A 103 -2.04 -7.21 -15.44
C PRO A 103 -1.35 -8.38 -16.15
N GLU A 104 -1.95 -8.96 -17.21
CA GLU A 104 -1.38 -10.13 -17.89
C GLU A 104 -0.14 -9.76 -18.70
N ASN A 105 -0.13 -8.56 -19.29
CA ASN A 105 0.96 -8.07 -20.16
C ASN A 105 1.74 -6.90 -19.55
N CYS A 106 1.62 -6.65 -18.24
CA CYS A 106 2.30 -5.52 -17.60
C CYS A 106 3.75 -5.88 -17.22
N PRO A 107 4.78 -5.25 -17.83
CA PRO A 107 6.18 -5.55 -17.52
C PRO A 107 6.52 -5.26 -16.06
N LYS A 108 5.88 -4.23 -15.46
CA LYS A 108 6.09 -3.90 -14.05
C LYS A 108 5.56 -4.96 -13.08
N LEU A 109 4.54 -5.72 -13.48
CA LEU A 109 4.05 -6.82 -12.65
C LEU A 109 4.98 -8.03 -12.75
N GLU A 110 5.47 -8.35 -13.96
CA GLU A 110 6.45 -9.41 -14.21
C GLU A 110 7.78 -9.16 -13.45
N GLU A 111 8.27 -7.92 -13.47
CA GLU A 111 9.45 -7.47 -12.70
C GLU A 111 9.25 -7.47 -11.17
N LYS A 112 8.05 -7.81 -10.67
CA LYS A 112 7.65 -7.76 -9.24
C LYS A 112 7.76 -6.36 -8.62
N GLN A 113 7.84 -5.32 -9.44
CA GLN A 113 7.87 -3.93 -9.02
C GLN A 113 6.44 -3.41 -8.71
N CYS A 114 5.47 -3.84 -9.51
CA CYS A 114 4.05 -3.64 -9.25
C CYS A 114 3.51 -4.79 -8.40
N ARG A 115 2.66 -4.49 -7.42
CA ARG A 115 2.06 -5.49 -6.53
C ARG A 115 0.58 -5.26 -6.36
N LYS A 116 -0.17 -6.37 -6.27
CA LYS A 116 -1.57 -6.35 -5.86
C LYS A 116 -1.64 -6.09 -4.36
N MET A 117 -2.27 -4.99 -3.96
CA MET A 117 -2.39 -4.57 -2.58
C MET A 117 -3.85 -4.27 -2.24
N MET A 118 -4.30 -4.87 -1.15
CA MET A 118 -5.60 -4.59 -0.55
C MET A 118 -5.40 -3.64 0.64
N SER A 119 -6.32 -2.70 0.82
CA SER A 119 -6.39 -1.88 2.02
C SER A 119 -7.71 -2.18 2.72
N LEU A 120 -7.65 -2.86 3.87
CA LEU A 120 -8.83 -3.19 4.65
C LEU A 120 -9.22 -2.01 5.55
N LEU A 121 -10.44 -1.52 5.39
CA LEU A 121 -11.07 -0.50 6.22
C LEU A 121 -12.00 -1.17 7.22
N PHE A 122 -11.87 -0.82 8.49
CA PHE A 122 -12.70 -1.31 9.56
C PHE A 122 -12.80 -0.28 10.68
N ILE A 123 -13.80 -0.45 11.54
CA ILE A 123 -14.06 0.32 12.74
C ILE A 123 -13.70 -0.55 13.95
N LEU A 124 -13.14 0.07 14.99
CA LEU A 124 -12.96 -0.56 16.30
C LEU A 124 -14.06 -0.02 17.22
N PRO A 125 -15.14 -0.78 17.48
CA PRO A 125 -16.32 -0.27 18.16
C PRO A 125 -16.03 0.18 19.60
N GLU A 126 -15.12 -0.50 20.29
CA GLU A 126 -14.76 -0.20 21.68
C GLU A 126 -13.85 1.05 21.81
N VAL A 127 -13.25 1.52 20.71
CA VAL A 127 -12.31 2.67 20.68
C VAL A 127 -13.01 3.95 20.17
N ALA A 128 -14.22 3.81 19.63
CA ALA A 128 -14.96 4.89 18.95
C ALA A 128 -15.51 5.96 19.90
#